data_AF-A0A963PII1-F1
#
_entry.id   AF-A0A963PII1-F1
#
_cell.length_a   1.000
_cell.length_b   1.000
_cell.length_c   1.000
_cell.angle_alpha   90.00
_cell.angle_beta   90.00
_cell.angle_gamma   90.00
#
_symmetry.space_group_name_H-M   'P 1'
#
loop_
_entity.id
_entity.type
_entity.pdbx_description
1 polymer ?
#
loop_
_entity_poly.entity_id
_entity_poly.type
_entity_poly.pdbx_seq_one_letter_code
_entity_poly.pdbx_strand_id
1 'polypeptide(L)'
;MQAESLTAVAGHPALNVAVVMRREPLTGPMARWQTWRWVLADVVPMAEPVTLPTGVSDLPPPAPREVEPLPGATMVDGARWFLFEPLRVELFRDDVEGHFLNLESPSPCFWVLWRADEKQMLDGEPMAVPLIVTLSYHDAGRWLDVQEKVEQVPAPEPVIHWLQEFVSAHFKMEPKRRKRPESFKPLTDRFGQPVRVTTDKLRRDSGANGESA
;
A
#
# COMPACT_ATOMS: atom_id res chain seq x y z
N MET A 1 32.77 25.76 28.08
CA MET A 1 32.19 24.43 27.84
C MET A 1 30.87 24.63 27.11
N GLN A 2 30.90 24.57 25.78
CA GLN A 2 29.69 24.55 24.97
C GLN A 2 29.13 23.12 25.03
N ALA A 3 27.87 23.00 25.40
CA ALA A 3 27.13 21.75 25.26
C ALA A 3 26.83 21.56 23.78
N GLU A 4 27.45 20.55 23.17
CA GLU A 4 27.03 20.06 21.86
C GLU A 4 25.61 19.49 21.99
N SER A 5 24.65 20.23 21.45
CA SER A 5 23.31 19.71 21.19
C SER A 5 23.44 18.59 20.17
N LEU A 6 23.46 17.33 20.63
CA LEU A 6 23.30 16.15 19.80
C LEU A 6 21.92 16.22 19.13
N THR A 7 21.87 16.73 17.91
CA THR A 7 20.72 16.57 17.01
C THR A 7 20.51 15.06 16.87
N ALA A 8 19.47 14.52 17.49
CA ALA A 8 19.09 13.13 17.27
C ALA A 8 18.86 12.95 15.77
N VAL A 9 19.73 12.21 15.11
CA VAL A 9 19.55 11.89 13.69
C VAL A 9 18.26 11.07 13.62
N ALA A 10 17.19 11.67 13.10
CA ALA A 10 15.96 10.96 12.85
C ALA A 10 16.29 9.78 11.91
N GLY A 11 15.78 8.61 12.25
CA GLY A 11 15.96 7.40 11.45
C GLY A 11 14.66 6.64 11.35
N HIS A 12 14.61 5.71 10.42
CA HIS A 12 13.46 4.83 10.22
C HIS A 12 13.92 3.36 10.21
N PRO A 13 13.05 2.43 10.65
CA PRO A 13 13.33 1.01 10.49
C PRO A 13 13.40 0.63 9.02
N ALA A 14 14.31 -0.30 8.71
CA ALA A 14 14.48 -0.87 7.38
C ALA A 14 14.90 -2.33 7.46
N LEU A 15 14.48 -3.11 6.47
CA LEU A 15 14.77 -4.52 6.33
C LEU A 15 15.33 -4.79 4.94
N ASN A 16 16.55 -5.33 4.85
CA ASN A 16 17.10 -5.78 3.57
C ASN A 16 16.44 -7.10 3.18
N VAL A 17 16.01 -7.19 1.93
CA VAL A 17 15.30 -8.33 1.37
C VAL A 17 15.88 -8.71 0.01
N ALA A 18 15.71 -9.97 -0.36
CA ALA A 18 15.89 -10.44 -1.72
C ALA A 18 14.53 -10.78 -2.32
N VAL A 19 14.33 -10.45 -3.59
CA VAL A 19 13.10 -10.79 -4.32
C VAL A 19 13.37 -11.96 -5.23
N VAL A 20 12.49 -12.97 -5.23
CA VAL A 20 12.56 -14.10 -6.14
C VAL A 20 11.51 -13.92 -7.22
N MET A 21 11.94 -13.77 -8.47
CA MET A 21 11.07 -13.82 -9.64
C MET A 21 11.15 -15.19 -10.28
N ARG A 22 10.01 -15.79 -10.62
CA ARG A 22 9.94 -17.03 -11.40
C ARG A 22 9.56 -16.71 -12.84
N ARG A 23 10.36 -17.22 -13.78
CA ARG A 23 10.00 -17.27 -15.19
C ARG A 23 9.44 -18.66 -15.49
N GLU A 24 8.21 -18.73 -15.95
CA GLU A 24 7.55 -20.00 -16.25
C GLU A 24 6.95 -20.02 -17.65
N PRO A 25 6.93 -21.19 -18.30
CA PRO A 25 6.37 -21.31 -19.65
C PRO A 25 4.86 -21.09 -19.61
N LEU A 26 4.33 -20.34 -20.58
CA LEU A 26 2.88 -20.31 -20.79
C LEU A 26 2.44 -21.58 -21.51
N THR A 27 1.34 -22.15 -21.03
CA THR A 27 0.66 -23.25 -21.70
C THR A 27 -0.61 -22.77 -22.41
N GLY A 28 -1.00 -23.44 -23.49
CA GLY A 28 -2.27 -23.20 -24.19
C GLY A 28 -2.18 -22.18 -25.33
N PRO A 29 -3.33 -21.71 -25.87
CA PRO A 29 -3.37 -20.91 -27.10
C PRO A 29 -2.61 -19.59 -27.03
N MET A 30 -2.31 -19.06 -25.84
CA MET A 30 -1.56 -17.81 -25.67
C MET A 30 -0.04 -17.99 -25.87
N ALA A 31 0.46 -19.22 -25.69
CA ALA A 31 1.87 -19.58 -25.85
C ALA A 31 2.43 -19.29 -27.25
N ARG A 32 1.55 -19.17 -28.27
CA ARG A 32 1.93 -18.82 -29.65
C ARG A 32 2.37 -17.36 -29.82
N TRP A 33 2.01 -16.48 -28.88
CA TRP A 33 2.30 -15.04 -28.93
C TRP A 33 3.18 -14.58 -27.77
N GLN A 34 3.21 -15.35 -26.68
CA GLN A 34 4.09 -15.13 -25.54
C GLN A 34 4.40 -16.48 -24.92
N THR A 35 5.67 -16.90 -24.98
CA THR A 35 6.10 -18.22 -24.52
C THR A 35 6.39 -18.27 -23.02
N TRP A 36 6.68 -17.12 -22.40
CA TRP A 36 7.09 -17.03 -20.99
C TRP A 36 6.35 -15.92 -20.24
N ARG A 37 6.04 -16.18 -18.97
CA ARG A 37 5.55 -15.16 -18.03
C ARG A 37 6.48 -15.09 -16.83
N TRP A 38 6.58 -13.88 -16.31
CA TRP A 38 7.22 -13.60 -15.04
C TRP A 38 6.14 -13.53 -13.97
N VAL A 39 6.47 -14.08 -12.80
CA VAL A 39 5.62 -14.10 -11.60
C VAL A 39 6.51 -13.82 -10.40
N LEU A 40 6.04 -13.02 -9.46
CA LEU A 40 6.65 -12.89 -8.14
C LEU A 40 6.51 -14.21 -7.39
N ALA A 41 7.64 -14.85 -7.08
CA ALA A 41 7.64 -16.13 -6.39
C ALA A 41 7.74 -15.97 -4.86
N ASP A 42 8.63 -15.08 -4.40
CA ASP A 42 8.85 -14.87 -2.97
C ASP A 42 9.59 -13.55 -2.66
N VAL A 43 9.56 -13.14 -1.39
CA VAL A 43 10.38 -12.06 -0.82
C VAL A 43 11.02 -12.58 0.46
N VAL A 44 12.35 -12.67 0.46
CA VAL A 44 13.13 -13.29 1.53
C VAL A 44 13.86 -12.23 2.35
N PRO A 45 13.59 -12.11 3.66
CA PRO A 45 14.42 -11.31 4.56
C PRO A 45 15.87 -11.80 4.59
N MET A 46 16.84 -10.89 4.42
CA MET A 46 18.26 -11.24 4.37
C MET A 46 19.00 -11.04 5.69
N ALA A 47 18.46 -10.19 6.57
CA ALA A 47 19.06 -9.81 7.84
C ALA A 47 17.97 -9.33 8.79
N GLU A 48 18.34 -9.10 10.05
CA GLU A 48 17.46 -8.42 11.00
C GLU A 48 17.21 -6.96 10.60
N PRO A 49 16.03 -6.40 10.93
CA PRO A 49 15.76 -4.98 10.71
C PRO A 49 16.78 -4.08 11.40
N VAL A 50 17.18 -3.01 10.72
CA VAL A 50 18.09 -1.98 11.23
C VAL A 50 17.41 -0.62 11.22
N THR A 51 17.90 0.32 12.04
CA THR A 51 17.48 1.72 11.92
C THR A 51 18.45 2.45 10.99
N LEU A 52 17.93 2.99 9.88
CA LEU A 52 18.71 3.80 8.96
C LEU A 52 18.55 5.28 9.28
N PRO A 53 19.62 6.10 9.20
CA PRO A 53 19.49 7.54 9.30
C PRO A 53 18.72 8.10 8.10
N THR A 54 18.02 9.22 8.29
CA THR A 54 17.37 9.92 7.16
C THR A 54 18.41 10.35 6.11
N GLY A 55 18.08 10.16 4.83
CA GLY A 55 18.93 10.56 3.71
C GLY A 55 20.01 9.54 3.33
N VAL A 56 19.90 8.29 3.78
CA VAL A 56 20.69 7.18 3.24
C VAL A 56 20.41 7.04 1.75
N SER A 57 21.48 6.87 0.96
CA SER A 57 21.41 6.69 -0.49
C SER A 57 20.67 5.40 -0.88
N ASP A 58 20.05 5.45 -2.06
CA ASP A 58 19.48 4.29 -2.74
C ASP A 58 20.51 3.17 -2.84
N LEU A 59 20.01 1.94 -2.74
CA LEU A 59 20.79 0.74 -3.02
C LEU A 59 21.17 0.69 -4.51
N PRO A 60 22.30 0.04 -4.87
CA PRO A 60 22.58 -0.24 -6.27
C PRO A 60 21.42 -1.07 -6.87
N PRO A 61 21.16 -0.94 -8.19
CA PRO A 61 20.14 -1.75 -8.85
C PRO A 61 20.35 -3.25 -8.58
N PRO A 62 19.29 -4.00 -8.28
CA PRO A 62 19.43 -5.41 -7.95
C PRO A 62 19.90 -6.21 -9.17
N ALA A 63 20.91 -7.05 -8.98
CA ALA A 63 21.41 -7.91 -10.05
C ALA A 63 20.72 -9.28 -9.98
N PRO A 64 20.24 -9.84 -11.10
CA PRO A 64 19.66 -11.18 -11.10
C PRO A 64 20.75 -12.23 -10.93
N ARG A 65 20.42 -13.25 -10.15
CA ARG A 65 21.18 -14.49 -10.06
C ARG A 65 20.20 -15.65 -10.18
N GLU A 66 20.43 -16.55 -11.13
CA GLU A 66 19.64 -17.77 -11.23
C GLU A 66 19.90 -18.65 -10.00
N VAL A 67 18.83 -19.21 -9.43
CA VAL A 67 18.87 -20.01 -8.21
C VAL A 67 17.94 -21.21 -8.34
N GLU A 68 18.21 -22.23 -7.53
CA GLU A 68 17.26 -23.32 -7.29
C GLU A 68 16.01 -22.80 -6.56
N PRO A 69 14.83 -23.41 -6.76
CA PRO A 69 13.62 -23.02 -6.07
C PRO A 69 13.77 -23.17 -4.56
N LEU A 70 13.29 -22.17 -3.81
CA LEU A 70 13.31 -22.19 -2.36
C LEU A 70 12.40 -23.30 -1.80
N PRO A 71 12.67 -23.79 -0.57
CA PRO A 71 11.78 -24.72 0.09
C PRO A 71 10.34 -24.19 0.18
N GLY A 72 9.36 -25.01 -0.25
CA GLY A 72 7.95 -24.60 -0.27
C GLY A 72 7.54 -23.78 -1.50
N ALA A 73 8.48 -23.45 -2.41
CA ALA A 73 8.15 -22.79 -3.65
C ALA A 73 7.20 -23.64 -4.51
N THR A 74 6.30 -22.97 -5.22
CA THR A 74 5.45 -23.63 -6.20
C THR A 74 6.31 -24.12 -7.37
N MET A 75 6.34 -25.43 -7.56
CA MET A 75 7.10 -26.09 -8.63
C MET A 75 6.31 -26.09 -9.94
N VAL A 76 6.94 -25.61 -11.00
CA VAL A 76 6.39 -25.59 -12.35
C VAL A 76 7.42 -26.14 -13.32
N ASP A 77 7.01 -27.08 -14.16
CA ASP A 77 7.91 -27.72 -15.13
C ASP A 77 8.47 -26.71 -16.13
N GLY A 78 9.78 -26.78 -16.38
CA GLY A 78 10.50 -25.83 -17.24
C GLY A 78 10.61 -24.40 -16.69
N ALA A 79 10.19 -24.12 -15.45
CA ALA A 79 10.38 -22.81 -14.85
C ALA A 79 11.82 -22.60 -14.37
N ARG A 80 12.22 -21.33 -14.25
CA ARG A 80 13.51 -20.89 -13.69
C ARG A 80 13.27 -19.80 -12.64
N TRP A 81 14.12 -19.76 -11.63
CA TRP A 81 14.01 -18.81 -10.51
C TRP A 81 15.22 -17.88 -10.50
N PHE A 82 14.96 -16.61 -10.27
CA PHE A 82 15.96 -15.56 -10.26
C PHE A 82 15.84 -14.77 -8.97
N LEU A 83 16.93 -14.73 -8.20
CA LEU A 83 17.07 -13.92 -7.00
C LEU A 83 17.58 -12.53 -7.39
N PHE A 84 16.96 -11.50 -6.84
CA PHE A 84 17.31 -10.10 -7.01
C PHE A 84 17.69 -9.51 -5.67
N GLU A 85 18.93 -9.03 -5.58
CA GLU A 85 19.49 -8.41 -4.39
C GLU A 85 20.49 -7.31 -4.78
N PRO A 86 20.64 -6.26 -3.97
CA PRO A 86 19.89 -5.96 -2.74
C PRO A 86 18.58 -5.18 -3.01
N LEU A 87 17.51 -5.49 -2.29
CA LEU A 87 16.35 -4.61 -2.14
C LEU A 87 16.12 -4.31 -0.65
N ARG A 88 15.29 -3.30 -0.37
CA ARG A 88 15.03 -2.85 0.99
C ARG A 88 13.58 -2.43 1.16
N VAL A 89 13.02 -2.83 2.30
CA VAL A 89 11.72 -2.38 2.81
C VAL A 89 11.98 -1.36 3.90
N GLU A 90 11.30 -0.22 3.86
CA GLU A 90 11.46 0.88 4.80
C GLU A 90 10.11 1.26 5.41
N LEU A 91 10.08 1.54 6.72
CA LEU A 91 8.84 1.90 7.43
C LEU A 91 8.87 3.37 7.85
N PHE A 92 8.00 4.18 7.24
CA PHE A 92 7.97 5.61 7.50
C PHE A 92 6.77 6.02 8.36
N ARG A 93 7.00 6.99 9.26
CA ARG A 93 5.98 7.41 10.24
C ARG A 93 4.86 8.23 9.62
N ASP A 94 5.14 8.94 8.55
CA ASP A 94 4.15 9.70 7.77
C ASP A 94 3.18 8.78 7.02
N ASP A 95 3.57 7.51 6.79
CA ASP A 95 2.73 6.49 6.15
C ASP A 95 2.33 5.34 7.09
N VAL A 96 2.29 5.59 8.40
CA VAL A 96 1.92 4.56 9.40
C VAL A 96 0.52 3.98 9.17
N GLU A 97 -0.41 4.76 8.60
CA GLU A 97 -1.75 4.29 8.26
C GLU A 97 -1.71 3.26 7.12
N GLY A 98 -0.86 3.45 6.11
CA GLY A 98 -0.70 2.48 5.02
C GLY A 98 -0.15 1.13 5.52
N HIS A 99 0.75 1.18 6.51
CA HIS A 99 1.26 0.00 7.20
C HIS A 99 0.19 -0.69 8.06
N PHE A 100 -0.61 0.09 8.80
CA PHE A 100 -1.74 -0.43 9.59
C PHE A 100 -2.77 -1.13 8.69
N LEU A 101 -3.11 -0.56 7.53
CA LEU A 101 -4.04 -1.19 6.59
C LEU A 101 -3.54 -2.53 6.05
N ASN A 102 -2.23 -2.68 5.84
CA ASN A 102 -1.65 -3.96 5.45
C ASN A 102 -1.77 -4.99 6.58
N LEU A 103 -1.51 -4.60 7.84
CA LEU A 103 -1.68 -5.46 9.01
C LEU A 103 -3.13 -5.92 9.24
N GLU A 104 -4.09 -5.03 9.03
CA GLU A 104 -5.54 -5.34 9.18
C GLU A 104 -6.10 -6.14 7.99
N SER A 105 -5.30 -6.36 6.94
CA SER A 105 -5.73 -7.18 5.81
C SER A 105 -5.82 -8.66 6.21
N PRO A 106 -6.65 -9.48 5.53
CA PRO A 106 -6.76 -10.91 5.84
C PRO A 106 -5.45 -11.69 5.68
N SER A 107 -4.50 -11.17 4.90
CA SER A 107 -3.19 -11.75 4.66
C SER A 107 -2.18 -10.63 4.42
N PRO A 108 -1.54 -10.11 5.50
CA PRO A 108 -0.49 -9.10 5.37
C PRO A 108 0.60 -9.57 4.42
N CYS A 109 1.02 -8.69 3.52
CA CYS A 109 1.86 -9.07 2.40
C CYS A 109 2.94 -8.03 2.10
N PHE A 110 4.01 -8.49 1.45
CA PHE A 110 4.87 -7.62 0.68
C PHE A 110 4.20 -7.28 -0.65
N TRP A 111 4.36 -6.04 -1.07
CA TRP A 111 4.03 -5.58 -2.42
C TRP A 111 5.31 -5.31 -3.17
N VAL A 112 5.43 -5.86 -4.38
CA VAL A 112 6.60 -5.70 -5.22
C VAL A 112 6.20 -5.05 -6.53
N LEU A 113 6.74 -3.86 -6.77
CA LEU A 113 6.69 -3.23 -8.08
C LEU A 113 7.86 -3.74 -8.91
N TRP A 114 7.59 -4.19 -10.13
CA TRP A 114 8.62 -4.63 -11.07
C TRP A 114 8.37 -4.08 -12.47
N ARG A 115 9.43 -4.02 -13.28
CA ARG A 115 9.33 -3.62 -14.69
C ARG A 115 10.13 -4.56 -15.57
N ALA A 116 9.72 -4.65 -16.84
CA ALA A 116 10.54 -5.31 -17.85
C ALA A 116 11.75 -4.42 -18.15
N ASP A 117 12.96 -4.96 -18.07
CA ASP A 117 14.19 -4.25 -18.42
C ASP A 117 14.70 -4.70 -19.80
N GLU A 118 14.62 -3.81 -20.78
CA GLU A 118 15.06 -4.08 -22.16
C GLU A 118 16.59 -4.20 -22.29
N LYS A 119 17.35 -3.71 -21.31
CA LYS A 119 18.81 -3.89 -21.28
C LYS A 119 19.20 -5.26 -20.75
N GLN A 120 18.30 -5.91 -20.01
CA GLN A 120 18.53 -7.18 -19.38
C GLN A 120 17.67 -8.26 -20.03
N MET A 121 18.26 -8.95 -21.00
CA MET A 121 17.56 -9.93 -21.82
C MET A 121 17.86 -11.35 -21.35
N LEU A 122 16.83 -12.19 -21.31
CA LEU A 122 16.95 -13.63 -21.06
C LEU A 122 16.23 -14.37 -22.19
N ASP A 123 16.97 -15.17 -22.97
CA ASP A 123 16.47 -15.86 -24.16
C ASP A 123 15.73 -14.93 -25.14
N GLY A 124 16.25 -13.72 -25.34
CA GLY A 124 15.68 -12.74 -26.26
C GLY A 124 14.45 -12.00 -25.76
N GLU A 125 14.02 -12.21 -24.52
CA GLU A 125 12.90 -11.51 -23.88
C GLU A 125 13.39 -10.62 -22.72
N PRO A 126 12.76 -9.45 -22.48
CA PRO A 126 13.08 -8.61 -21.32
C PRO A 126 12.83 -9.34 -20.00
N MET A 127 13.76 -9.17 -19.08
CA MET A 127 13.65 -9.74 -17.74
C MET A 127 12.75 -8.86 -16.86
N ALA A 128 11.95 -9.48 -15.98
CA ALA A 128 11.21 -8.76 -14.95
C ALA A 128 12.14 -8.40 -13.79
N VAL A 129 12.49 -7.12 -13.67
CA VAL A 129 13.35 -6.59 -12.62
C VAL A 129 12.48 -5.94 -11.54
N PRO A 130 12.48 -6.46 -10.29
CA PRO A 130 11.85 -5.80 -9.17
C PRO A 130 12.59 -4.50 -8.84
N LEU A 131 11.82 -3.45 -8.58
CA LEU A 131 12.33 -2.11 -8.34
C LEU A 131 12.10 -1.67 -6.89
N ILE A 132 10.90 -1.95 -6.36
CA ILE A 132 10.51 -1.50 -5.02
C ILE A 132 9.78 -2.64 -4.31
N VAL A 133 10.10 -2.85 -3.03
CA VAL A 133 9.36 -3.71 -2.11
C VAL A 133 8.82 -2.85 -0.98
N THR A 134 7.52 -2.93 -0.70
CA THR A 134 6.89 -2.16 0.37
C THR A 134 5.95 -3.02 1.19
N LEU A 135 5.76 -2.61 2.45
CA LEU A 135 4.70 -3.09 3.35
C LEU A 135 3.57 -2.06 3.48
N SER A 136 3.62 -0.96 2.74
CA SER A 136 2.55 0.04 2.73
C SER A 136 1.47 -0.31 1.73
N TYR A 137 0.23 -0.38 2.23
CA TYR A 137 -0.96 -0.48 1.39
C TYR A 137 -1.17 0.77 0.51
N HIS A 138 -0.80 1.96 1.01
CA HIS A 138 -0.95 3.21 0.26
C HIS A 138 -0.02 3.26 -0.95
N ASP A 139 1.24 2.89 -0.79
CA ASP A 139 2.20 2.82 -1.90
C ASP A 139 1.69 1.87 -2.99
N ALA A 140 1.32 0.65 -2.59
CA ALA A 140 0.77 -0.35 -3.50
C ALA A 140 -0.46 0.17 -4.25
N GLY A 141 -1.40 0.80 -3.54
CA GLY A 141 -2.60 1.40 -4.13
C GLY A 141 -2.28 2.45 -5.19
N ARG A 142 -1.36 3.38 -4.90
CA ARG A 142 -0.96 4.42 -5.87
C ARG A 142 -0.37 3.83 -7.14
N TRP A 143 0.43 2.78 -7.04
CA TRP A 143 1.04 2.12 -8.19
C TRP A 143 0.01 1.35 -9.02
N LEU A 144 -0.93 0.67 -8.36
CA LEU A 144 -2.04 -0.01 -9.03
C LEU A 144 -2.94 0.97 -9.79
N ASP A 145 -3.21 2.15 -9.21
CA ASP A 145 -4.04 3.19 -9.85
C ASP A 145 -3.43 3.71 -11.16
N VAL A 146 -2.10 3.73 -11.27
CA VAL A 146 -1.38 4.10 -12.49
C VAL A 146 -1.00 2.90 -13.37
N GLN A 147 -1.54 1.71 -13.08
CA GLN A 147 -1.37 0.47 -13.85
C GLN A 147 0.08 -0.03 -13.94
N GLU A 148 0.90 0.22 -12.92
CA GLU A 148 2.20 -0.43 -12.80
C GLU A 148 2.05 -1.94 -12.55
N LYS A 149 3.10 -2.70 -12.84
CA LYS A 149 3.12 -4.13 -12.50
C LYS A 149 3.47 -4.30 -11.03
N VAL A 150 2.45 -4.59 -10.24
CA VAL A 150 2.56 -4.83 -8.80
C VAL A 150 2.02 -6.22 -8.50
N GLU A 151 2.81 -7.02 -7.81
CA GLU A 151 2.42 -8.34 -7.30
C GLU A 151 2.60 -8.39 -5.79
N GLN A 152 1.89 -9.31 -5.13
CA GLN A 152 1.93 -9.47 -3.69
C GLN A 152 2.33 -10.90 -3.30
N VAL A 153 3.06 -11.03 -2.19
CA VAL A 153 3.36 -12.32 -1.55
C VAL A 153 3.16 -12.19 -0.03
N PRO A 154 2.58 -13.20 0.65
CA PRO A 154 2.39 -13.12 2.10
C PRO A 154 3.71 -12.81 2.82
N ALA A 155 3.65 -11.89 3.78
CA ALA A 155 4.80 -11.57 4.61
C ALA A 155 4.98 -12.69 5.65
N PRO A 156 6.22 -13.12 5.93
CA PRO A 156 6.46 -14.13 6.95
C PRO A 156 6.22 -13.55 8.36
N GLU A 157 5.88 -14.41 9.32
CA GLU A 157 5.50 -14.03 10.69
C GLU A 157 6.48 -13.05 11.36
N PRO A 158 7.82 -13.20 11.28
CA PRO A 158 8.75 -12.24 11.89
C PRO A 158 8.61 -10.82 11.32
N VAL A 159 8.27 -10.70 10.04
CA VAL A 159 8.05 -9.40 9.37
C VAL A 159 6.72 -8.79 9.79
N ILE A 160 5.68 -9.62 9.94
CA ILE A 160 4.37 -9.17 10.46
C ILE A 160 4.54 -8.63 11.88
N HIS A 161 5.25 -9.36 12.73
CA HIS A 161 5.54 -8.92 14.10
C HIS A 161 6.31 -7.60 14.13
N TRP A 162 7.35 -7.47 13.31
CA TRP A 162 8.12 -6.23 13.17
C TRP A 162 7.25 -5.04 12.70
N LEU A 163 6.39 -5.27 11.71
CA LEU A 163 5.44 -4.27 11.22
C LEU A 163 4.44 -3.87 12.32
N GLN A 164 3.96 -4.84 13.10
CA GLN A 164 3.06 -4.62 14.21
C GLN A 164 3.70 -3.80 15.34
N GLU A 165 4.96 -4.05 15.68
CA GLU A 165 5.71 -3.22 16.65
C GLU A 165 5.82 -1.77 16.17
N PHE A 166 6.16 -1.57 14.90
CA PHE A 166 6.26 -0.24 14.31
C PHE A 166 4.92 0.51 14.33
N VAL A 167 3.85 -0.14 13.87
CA VAL A 167 2.51 0.43 13.84
C VAL A 167 2.01 0.71 15.27
N SER A 168 2.21 -0.20 16.22
CA SER A 168 1.80 0.00 17.62
C SER A 168 2.50 1.19 18.28
N ALA A 169 3.76 1.46 17.90
CA ALA A 169 4.53 2.58 18.44
C ALA A 169 4.15 3.95 17.84
N HIS A 170 3.55 3.97 16.65
CA HIS A 170 3.39 5.20 15.87
C HIS A 170 1.96 5.53 15.45
N PHE A 171 1.08 4.53 15.35
CA PHE A 171 -0.30 4.70 14.94
C PHE A 171 -1.13 5.29 16.07
N LYS A 172 -1.64 6.51 15.85
CA LYS A 172 -2.61 7.15 16.76
C LYS A 172 -3.98 7.05 16.11
N MET A 173 -4.84 6.19 16.65
CA MET A 173 -6.24 6.18 16.26
C MET A 173 -6.86 7.55 16.57
N GLU A 174 -7.13 8.36 15.54
CA GLU A 174 -7.91 9.56 15.74
C GLU A 174 -9.35 9.16 16.10
N PRO A 175 -9.92 9.65 17.21
CA PRO A 175 -11.28 9.33 17.56
C PRO A 175 -12.21 9.87 16.47
N LYS A 176 -12.86 8.97 15.74
CA LYS A 176 -13.80 9.28 14.65
C LYS A 176 -14.86 10.28 15.13
N ARG A 177 -14.62 11.57 14.89
CA ARG A 177 -15.60 12.62 15.21
C ARG A 177 -16.76 12.49 14.24
N ARG A 178 -17.93 12.13 14.76
CA ARG A 178 -19.19 12.12 14.02
C ARG A 178 -19.42 13.51 13.42
N LYS A 179 -19.14 13.68 12.13
CA LYS A 179 -19.44 14.91 11.38
C LYS A 179 -20.95 15.11 11.47
N ARG A 180 -21.39 16.19 12.12
CA ARG A 180 -22.82 16.54 12.15
C ARG A 180 -23.25 16.82 10.70
N PRO A 181 -24.39 16.27 10.23
CA PRO A 181 -24.92 16.61 8.91
C PRO A 181 -25.05 18.12 8.76
N GLU A 182 -24.73 18.67 7.58
CA GLU A 182 -24.84 20.11 7.35
C GLU A 182 -26.27 20.65 7.50
N SER A 183 -27.28 19.78 7.40
CA SER A 183 -28.67 20.09 7.71
C SER A 183 -28.93 20.46 9.18
N PHE A 184 -27.97 20.19 10.08
CA PHE A 184 -28.00 20.63 11.47
C PHE A 184 -27.34 22.01 11.69
N LYS A 185 -26.83 22.66 10.62
CA LYS A 185 -26.49 24.09 10.68
C LYS A 185 -27.81 24.88 10.61
N PRO A 186 -28.17 25.66 11.64
CA PRO A 186 -29.36 26.51 11.54
C PRO A 186 -29.19 27.46 10.36
N LEU A 187 -30.24 27.62 9.55
CA LEU A 187 -30.26 28.62 8.48
C LEU A 187 -30.06 29.99 9.13
N THR A 188 -28.92 30.63 8.90
CA THR A 188 -28.63 31.96 9.44
C THR A 188 -28.84 33.01 8.36
N ASP A 189 -29.50 34.12 8.71
CA ASP A 189 -29.62 35.30 7.85
C ASP A 189 -28.24 35.95 7.62
N ARG A 190 -28.15 36.92 6.69
CA ARG A 190 -26.94 37.70 6.35
C ARG A 190 -26.29 38.44 7.53
N PHE A 191 -26.99 38.53 8.65
CA PHE A 191 -26.51 39.10 9.91
C PHE A 191 -26.18 38.05 10.98
N GLY A 192 -26.18 36.75 10.63
CA GLY A 192 -25.79 35.64 11.51
C GLY A 192 -26.88 35.14 12.47
N GLN A 193 -28.13 35.60 12.33
CA GLN A 193 -29.24 35.21 13.22
C GLN A 193 -30.03 34.01 12.67
N PRO A 194 -30.51 33.08 13.52
CA PRO A 194 -31.25 31.90 13.07
C PRO A 194 -32.63 32.28 12.48
N VAL A 195 -32.90 31.83 11.26
CA VAL A 195 -34.14 32.04 10.53
C VAL A 195 -35.24 31.16 11.13
N ARG A 196 -36.40 31.77 11.47
CA ARG A 196 -37.62 31.06 11.87
C ARG A 196 -38.57 31.01 10.68
N VAL A 197 -38.93 29.81 10.23
CA VAL A 197 -39.94 29.62 9.17
C VAL A 197 -41.22 29.14 9.84
N THR A 198 -42.26 29.98 9.84
CA THR A 198 -43.60 29.59 10.28
C THR A 198 -44.33 29.00 9.07
N THR A 199 -44.58 27.70 9.05
CA THR A 199 -45.42 27.10 8.01
C THR A 199 -46.89 27.31 8.36
N ASP A 200 -47.55 28.24 7.67
CA ASP A 200 -49.01 28.35 7.73
C ASP A 200 -49.64 27.21 6.93
N LYS A 201 -50.39 26.33 7.61
CA LYS A 201 -51.22 25.32 6.94
C LYS A 201 -52.46 26.03 6.38
N LEU A 202 -52.57 26.12 5.06
CA LEU A 202 -53.80 26.55 4.39
C LEU A 202 -54.94 25.58 4.76
N ARG A 203 -55.83 26.01 5.65
CA ARG A 203 -57.06 25.29 6.00
C ARG A 203 -58.04 25.49 4.84
N ARG A 204 -58.33 24.44 4.08
CA ARG A 204 -59.40 24.45 3.06
C ARG A 204 -60.73 24.72 3.75
N ASP A 205 -61.35 25.84 3.38
CA ASP A 205 -62.67 26.21 3.84
C ASP A 205 -63.72 25.34 3.10
N SER A 206 -64.51 24.59 3.86
CA SER A 206 -65.65 23.81 3.38
C SER A 206 -66.89 24.45 4.00
N GLY A 207 -67.70 25.09 3.17
CA GLY A 207 -68.73 26.03 3.61
C GLY A 207 -69.90 25.42 4.39
N ALA A 208 -70.62 26.32 5.08
CA ALA A 208 -72.02 26.13 5.47
C ALA A 208 -72.70 27.48 5.73
N ASN A 209 -73.76 27.71 4.95
CA ASN A 209 -74.92 28.62 5.04
C ASN A 209 -75.33 29.25 6.38
N GLY A 210 -76.05 30.39 6.24
CA GLY A 210 -77.09 30.91 7.13
C GLY A 210 -76.77 32.30 7.69
N GLU A 211 -77.63 33.32 7.75
CA GLU A 211 -79.07 33.43 7.51
C GLU A 211 -79.48 34.93 7.62
N SER A 212 -80.48 35.33 6.83
CA SER A 212 -81.51 36.38 7.00
C SER A 212 -81.29 37.71 7.74
N ALA A 213 -81.66 38.81 7.05
CA ALA A 213 -82.70 39.76 7.47
C ALA A 213 -83.20 40.57 6.25
#